data_AF-A0A420CV15-F1
#
_entry.id   AF-A0A420CV15-F1
#
_cell.length_a   1.000
_cell.length_b   1.000
_cell.length_c   1.000
_cell.angle_alpha   90.00
_cell.angle_beta   90.00
_cell.angle_gamma   90.00
#
_symmetry.space_group_name_H-M   'P 1'
#
loop_
_entity.id
_entity.type
_entity.pdbx_description
1 polymer ?
#
loop_
_entity_poly.entity_id
_entity_poly.type
_entity_poly.pdbx_seq_one_letter_code
_entity_poly.pdbx_strand_id
1 'polypeptide(L)'
;MEKCDVSFKIQYQSSETITDASVKYNYPPGSTNVETVDIRNAVLQDSNSIKLPGIQEVGTYNLDVELGVNGVVAKSNATVNVGGCSSSCETPKVLDVKVLEDGQLVMNYVVFNTSNLAALEYQIAKDPAFKDEDIIYSKVGFSDVNYTQFENIDMRNGNIPDKTPLYIRIRKYCRPNGISEWSDFVKFDSGIWGVEAYCLSEVDDLNRDSLCFGTSPAWKMKVTLSPFRPGIGSLIYLTNGMLAIPDNIREFEQNAPENFKKSGIRWIRFLRSDSEFNPGLIYWVDPQSAEIQRIDEEQCY
;
A
#
# COMPACT_ATOMS: atom_id res chain seq x y z
N MET A 1 -14.09 15.61 -17.23
CA MET A 1 -12.86 16.22 -17.75
C MET A 1 -12.11 16.72 -16.53
N GLU A 2 -11.17 15.91 -16.04
CA GLU A 2 -10.35 16.30 -14.88
C GLU A 2 -9.49 17.50 -15.26
N LYS A 3 -9.43 18.49 -14.36
CA LYS A 3 -8.64 19.70 -14.56
C LYS A 3 -7.29 19.52 -13.88
N CYS A 4 -6.23 19.69 -14.64
CA CYS A 4 -4.88 19.74 -14.09
C CYS A 4 -4.61 21.16 -13.56
N ASP A 5 -4.66 21.32 -12.23
CA ASP A 5 -4.30 22.57 -11.56
C ASP A 5 -2.78 22.61 -11.35
N VAL A 6 -2.11 23.60 -11.92
CA VAL A 6 -0.68 23.86 -11.67
C VAL A 6 -0.54 24.93 -10.61
N SER A 7 0.20 24.66 -9.54
CA SER A 7 0.53 25.64 -8.50
C SER A 7 2.03 25.74 -8.27
N PHE A 8 2.52 26.95 -8.00
CA PHE A 8 3.93 27.19 -7.68
C PHE A 8 4.06 28.24 -6.57
N LYS A 9 5.26 28.31 -5.98
CA LYS A 9 5.60 29.23 -4.89
C LYS A 9 6.58 30.29 -5.39
N ILE A 10 6.38 31.54 -4.99
CA ILE A 10 7.33 32.63 -5.21
C ILE A 10 7.99 32.98 -3.87
N GLN A 11 9.33 32.96 -3.86
CA GLN A 11 10.11 33.50 -2.75
C GLN A 11 10.60 34.90 -3.14
N TYR A 12 10.18 35.90 -2.37
CA TYR A 12 10.50 37.30 -2.58
C TYR A 12 11.11 37.90 -1.31
N GLN A 13 12.23 38.58 -1.45
CA GLN A 13 12.90 39.31 -0.37
C GLN A 13 13.15 40.75 -0.81
N SER A 14 12.28 41.66 -0.40
CA SER A 14 12.55 43.10 -0.48
C SER A 14 11.71 43.85 0.56
N SER A 15 12.15 45.05 0.93
CA SER A 15 11.46 45.96 1.84
C SER A 15 10.29 46.71 1.20
N GLU A 16 10.11 46.57 -0.12
CA GLU A 16 9.10 47.27 -0.91
C GLU A 16 7.97 46.33 -1.35
N THR A 17 6.77 46.89 -1.56
CA THR A 17 5.59 46.10 -1.98
C THR A 17 5.61 45.85 -3.48
N ILE A 18 5.19 44.65 -3.88
CA ILE A 18 5.02 44.27 -5.29
C ILE A 18 3.93 45.14 -5.93
N THR A 19 4.30 45.88 -6.98
CA THR A 19 3.41 46.76 -7.74
C THR A 19 2.79 46.06 -8.95
N ASP A 20 3.46 45.04 -9.49
CA ASP A 20 3.00 44.22 -10.62
C ASP A 20 3.54 42.79 -10.52
N ALA A 21 2.79 41.79 -10.99
CA ALA A 21 3.26 40.42 -11.05
C ALA A 21 2.52 39.63 -12.14
N SER A 22 3.27 39.03 -13.07
CA SER A 22 2.70 38.20 -14.13
C SER A 22 3.52 36.94 -14.39
N VAL A 23 2.86 35.93 -14.95
CA VAL A 23 3.49 34.73 -15.48
C VAL A 23 3.16 34.62 -16.96
N LYS A 24 4.18 34.38 -17.78
CA LYS A 24 4.04 34.13 -19.21
C LYS A 24 4.45 32.72 -19.55
N TYR A 25 3.71 32.08 -20.45
CA TYR A 25 4.03 30.75 -20.95
C TYR A 25 3.40 30.50 -22.31
N ASN A 26 3.95 29.56 -23.08
CA ASN A 26 3.38 29.20 -24.37
C ASN A 26 2.26 28.18 -24.21
N TYR A 27 1.12 28.40 -24.88
CA TYR A 27 -0.02 27.47 -24.85
C TYR A 27 -0.57 27.18 -26.25
N PRO A 28 -0.58 25.90 -26.71
CA PRO A 28 0.01 24.71 -26.08
C PRO A 28 1.55 24.82 -25.94
N PRO A 29 2.20 23.94 -25.15
CA PRO A 29 3.64 23.99 -24.94
C PRO A 29 4.39 23.80 -26.26
N GLY A 30 5.40 24.64 -26.51
CA GLY A 30 6.14 24.69 -27.78
C GLY A 30 5.46 25.49 -28.91
N SER A 31 4.26 26.04 -28.68
CA SER A 31 3.63 26.98 -29.62
C SER A 31 4.28 28.37 -29.58
N THR A 32 3.87 29.24 -30.51
CA THR A 32 4.22 30.68 -30.51
C THR A 32 3.21 31.55 -29.77
N ASN A 33 2.11 30.96 -29.27
CA ASN A 33 1.05 31.69 -28.59
C ASN A 33 1.41 31.85 -27.12
N VAL A 34 1.62 33.10 -26.69
CA VAL A 34 2.02 33.42 -25.31
C VAL A 34 0.79 33.81 -24.51
N GLU A 35 0.48 33.02 -23.49
CA GLU A 35 -0.48 33.37 -22.45
C GLU A 35 0.21 34.24 -21.40
N THR A 36 -0.49 35.25 -20.88
CA THR A 36 -0.01 36.12 -19.80
C THR A 36 -1.05 36.15 -18.69
N VAL A 37 -0.68 35.68 -17.51
CA VAL A 37 -1.56 35.60 -16.34
C VAL A 37 -1.10 36.63 -15.30
N ASP A 38 -2.00 37.54 -14.91
CA ASP A 38 -1.79 38.42 -13.75
C ASP A 38 -1.93 37.61 -12.46
N ILE A 39 -0.86 37.59 -11.66
CA ILE A 39 -0.79 36.87 -10.39
C ILE A 39 -0.62 37.82 -9.19
N ARG A 40 -0.69 39.14 -9.38
CA ARG A 40 -0.40 40.14 -8.33
C ARG A 40 -1.21 39.93 -7.06
N ASN A 41 -2.53 39.76 -7.21
CA ASN A 41 -3.40 39.56 -6.06
C ASN A 41 -3.12 38.23 -5.35
N ALA A 42 -2.80 37.17 -6.10
CA ALA A 42 -2.46 35.87 -5.53
C ALA A 42 -1.16 35.93 -4.72
N VAL A 43 -0.14 36.64 -5.22
CA VAL A 43 1.14 36.84 -4.51
C VAL A 43 0.94 37.63 -3.21
N LEU A 44 0.07 38.65 -3.22
CA LEU A 44 -0.21 39.48 -2.03
C LEU A 44 -1.05 38.75 -0.97
N GLN A 45 -1.87 37.77 -1.36
CA GLN A 45 -2.73 37.01 -0.46
C GLN A 45 -2.04 35.76 0.10
N ASP A 46 -1.41 34.97 -0.75
CA ASP A 46 -0.63 33.78 -0.37
C ASP A 46 0.46 33.47 -1.40
N SER A 47 1.69 33.90 -1.10
CA SER A 47 2.85 33.66 -1.98
C SER A 47 3.29 32.19 -2.04
N ASN A 48 2.71 31.30 -1.21
CA ASN A 48 3.09 29.88 -1.17
C ASN A 48 2.27 29.01 -2.13
N SER A 49 1.15 29.49 -2.68
CA SER A 49 0.29 28.69 -3.57
C SER A 49 -0.38 29.55 -4.65
N ILE A 50 0.36 29.88 -5.70
CA ILE A 50 -0.17 30.62 -6.86
C ILE A 50 -0.63 29.60 -7.90
N LYS A 51 -1.92 29.57 -8.18
CA LYS A 51 -2.53 28.67 -9.17
C LYS A 51 -2.58 29.33 -10.57
N LEU A 52 -2.13 28.60 -11.59
CA LEU A 52 -2.27 29.03 -12.98
C LEU A 52 -3.54 28.41 -13.60
N PRO A 53 -4.46 29.23 -14.12
CA PRO A 53 -5.66 28.71 -14.78
C PRO A 53 -5.31 28.15 -16.16
N GLY A 54 -5.97 27.06 -16.55
CA GLY A 54 -6.08 26.66 -17.96
C GLY A 54 -4.95 25.82 -18.55
N ILE A 55 -3.95 25.40 -17.77
CA ILE A 55 -2.89 24.50 -18.26
C ILE A 55 -3.43 23.06 -18.34
N GLN A 56 -3.88 22.64 -19.54
CA GLN A 56 -4.45 21.31 -19.76
C GLN A 56 -3.68 20.45 -20.78
N GLU A 57 -2.83 21.06 -21.60
CA GLU A 57 -2.09 20.38 -22.67
C GLU A 57 -0.81 19.72 -22.16
N VAL A 58 -0.47 18.57 -22.72
CA VAL A 58 0.69 17.78 -22.33
C VAL A 58 1.96 18.43 -22.82
N GLY A 59 2.97 18.53 -21.96
CA GLY A 59 4.30 18.94 -22.35
C GLY A 59 5.05 19.72 -21.28
N THR A 60 6.20 20.23 -21.69
CA THR A 60 7.06 21.06 -20.86
C THR A 60 6.72 22.53 -21.10
N TYR A 61 6.26 23.20 -20.05
CA TYR A 61 6.01 24.62 -20.03
C TYR A 61 7.22 25.34 -19.42
N ASN A 62 7.72 26.34 -20.15
CA ASN A 62 8.64 27.32 -19.59
C ASN A 62 7.81 28.50 -19.12
N LEU A 63 7.85 28.74 -17.81
CA LEU A 63 7.16 29.83 -17.14
C LEU A 63 8.15 30.98 -16.96
N ASP A 64 7.87 32.13 -17.56
CA ASP A 64 8.59 33.37 -17.33
C ASP A 64 7.80 34.20 -16.30
N VAL A 65 8.32 34.29 -15.09
CA VAL A 65 7.71 35.03 -13.98
C VAL A 65 8.33 36.42 -13.93
N GLU A 66 7.50 37.46 -14.04
CA GLU A 66 7.91 38.86 -13.94
C GLU A 66 7.31 39.48 -12.68
N LEU A 67 8.15 40.11 -11.86
CA LEU A 67 7.75 40.87 -10.68
C LEU A 67 8.20 42.33 -10.83
N GLY A 68 7.26 43.25 -10.72
CA GLY A 68 7.50 44.69 -10.74
C GLY A 68 7.42 45.29 -9.34
N VAL A 69 8.41 46.10 -8.98
CA VAL A 69 8.49 46.83 -7.70
C VAL A 69 8.94 48.25 -8.02
N ASN A 70 8.07 49.24 -7.82
CA ASN A 70 8.39 50.67 -8.01
C ASN A 70 9.10 50.99 -9.35
N GLY A 71 8.67 50.33 -10.43
CA GLY A 71 9.22 50.53 -11.78
C GLY A 71 10.46 49.69 -12.11
N VAL A 72 11.01 48.93 -11.16
CA VAL A 72 12.05 47.92 -11.38
C VAL A 72 11.39 46.56 -11.65
N VAL A 73 11.82 45.86 -12.69
CA VAL A 73 11.30 44.54 -13.07
C VAL A 73 12.36 43.47 -12.84
N ALA A 74 12.02 42.45 -12.05
CA ALA A 74 12.80 41.22 -11.90
C ALA A 74 12.14 40.09 -12.69
N LYS A 75 12.95 39.25 -13.34
CA LYS A 75 12.49 38.09 -14.11
C LYS A 75 13.11 36.80 -13.58
N SER A 76 12.33 35.73 -13.57
CA SER A 76 12.80 34.39 -13.26
C SER A 76 12.11 33.37 -14.15
N ASN A 77 12.83 32.30 -14.49
CA ASN A 77 12.33 31.26 -15.36
C ASN A 77 12.17 29.97 -14.55
N ALA A 78 11.06 29.27 -14.75
CA ALA A 78 10.79 27.97 -14.16
C ALA A 78 10.30 27.01 -15.23
N THR A 79 10.49 25.71 -15.01
CA THR A 79 10.01 24.67 -15.91
C THR A 79 9.02 23.78 -15.19
N VAL A 80 7.86 23.57 -15.81
CA VAL A 80 6.83 22.64 -15.32
C VAL A 80 6.59 21.58 -16.39
N ASN A 81 6.69 20.31 -15.99
CA ASN A 81 6.33 19.19 -16.84
C ASN A 81 4.90 18.77 -16.52
N VAL A 82 3.99 18.97 -17.48
CA VAL A 82 2.60 18.54 -17.39
C VAL A 82 2.46 17.24 -18.18
N GLY A 83 2.19 16.16 -17.47
CA GLY A 83 1.87 14.86 -18.08
C GLY A 83 0.50 14.86 -18.76
N GLY A 84 0.22 13.82 -19.53
CA GLY A 84 -1.06 13.62 -20.20
C GLY A 84 -2.21 13.41 -19.23
N CYS A 85 -3.07 14.43 -19.07
CA CYS A 85 -4.35 14.33 -18.37
C CYS A 85 -5.47 13.74 -19.27
N SER A 86 -5.19 13.54 -20.56
CA SER A 86 -6.03 12.75 -21.47
C SER A 86 -5.26 11.54 -21.95
N SER A 87 -5.76 10.35 -21.69
CA SER A 87 -5.10 9.16 -22.17
C SER A 87 -6.10 8.23 -22.85
N SER A 88 -5.72 7.74 -24.03
CA SER A 88 -6.17 6.45 -24.56
C SER A 88 -5.66 5.28 -23.68
N CYS A 89 -5.38 5.53 -22.39
CA CYS A 89 -4.98 4.51 -21.42
C CYS A 89 -6.25 3.78 -21.02
N GLU A 90 -6.46 2.67 -21.73
CA GLU A 90 -7.57 1.79 -21.48
C GLU A 90 -7.59 1.38 -20.00
N THR A 91 -8.76 1.55 -19.39
CA THR A 91 -8.98 1.25 -17.98
C THR A 91 -8.91 -0.27 -17.78
N PRO A 92 -8.03 -0.77 -16.89
CA PRO A 92 -8.00 -2.18 -16.54
C PRO A 92 -9.28 -2.56 -15.78
N LYS A 93 -9.48 -3.86 -15.57
CA LYS A 93 -10.65 -4.35 -14.84
C LYS A 93 -10.25 -5.39 -13.80
N VAL A 94 -10.79 -5.28 -12.59
CA VAL A 94 -10.80 -6.39 -11.62
C VAL A 94 -11.92 -7.34 -12.00
N LEU A 95 -11.61 -8.62 -12.19
CA LEU A 95 -12.58 -9.67 -12.51
C LEU A 95 -13.16 -10.26 -11.24
N ASP A 96 -12.30 -10.64 -10.30
CA ASP A 96 -12.66 -11.15 -8.99
C ASP A 96 -11.52 -10.92 -7.98
N VAL A 97 -11.86 -11.07 -6.70
CA VAL A 97 -10.90 -11.23 -5.62
C VAL A 97 -11.22 -12.53 -4.91
N LYS A 98 -10.24 -13.43 -4.85
CA LYS A 98 -10.34 -14.65 -4.07
C LYS A 98 -9.70 -14.44 -2.71
N VAL A 99 -10.40 -14.85 -1.67
CA VAL A 99 -9.84 -14.96 -0.33
C VAL A 99 -9.51 -16.43 -0.11
N LEU A 100 -8.23 -16.74 -0.02
CA LEU A 100 -7.75 -18.08 0.26
C LEU A 100 -8.00 -18.43 1.73
N GLU A 101 -7.87 -19.71 2.08
CA GLU A 101 -8.19 -20.24 3.41
C GLU A 101 -7.34 -19.62 4.54
N ASP A 102 -6.13 -19.16 4.19
CA ASP A 102 -5.16 -18.46 5.04
C ASP A 102 -5.41 -16.94 5.17
N GLY A 103 -6.46 -16.45 4.52
CA GLY A 103 -6.78 -15.03 4.43
C GLY A 103 -6.05 -14.29 3.30
N GLN A 104 -5.20 -14.97 2.52
CA GLN A 104 -4.53 -14.36 1.37
C GLN A 104 -5.52 -13.89 0.34
N LEU A 105 -5.45 -12.60 0.01
CA LEU A 105 -6.25 -12.01 -1.05
C LEU A 105 -5.52 -12.15 -2.38
N VAL A 106 -6.15 -12.74 -3.38
CA VAL A 106 -5.62 -12.86 -4.73
C VAL A 106 -6.56 -12.11 -5.67
N MET A 107 -6.05 -11.04 -6.27
CA MET A 107 -6.79 -10.27 -7.27
C MET A 107 -6.58 -10.87 -8.65
N ASN A 108 -7.67 -11.22 -9.31
CA ASN A 108 -7.71 -11.57 -10.73
C ASN A 108 -8.11 -10.33 -11.51
N TYR A 109 -7.24 -9.84 -12.38
CA TYR A 109 -7.48 -8.61 -13.13
C TYR A 109 -7.08 -8.78 -14.59
N VAL A 110 -7.58 -7.87 -15.44
CA VAL A 110 -7.25 -7.85 -16.87
C VAL A 110 -6.75 -6.47 -17.29
N VAL A 111 -5.64 -6.49 -18.01
CA VAL A 111 -5.11 -5.34 -18.76
C VAL A 111 -5.30 -5.62 -20.24
N PHE A 112 -6.30 -4.98 -20.85
CA PHE A 112 -6.69 -5.22 -22.24
C PHE A 112 -5.61 -4.85 -23.26
N ASN A 113 -4.82 -3.82 -22.96
CA ASN A 113 -3.67 -3.40 -23.78
C ASN A 113 -2.42 -3.29 -22.90
N THR A 114 -1.42 -4.15 -23.10
CA THR A 114 -0.16 -4.11 -22.36
C THR A 114 0.95 -3.36 -23.10
N SER A 115 0.77 -3.01 -24.37
CA SER A 115 1.82 -2.41 -25.23
C SER A 115 2.34 -1.06 -24.71
N ASN A 116 1.49 -0.33 -23.99
CA ASN A 116 1.83 0.95 -23.37
C ASN A 116 1.81 0.89 -21.84
N LEU A 117 1.80 -0.28 -21.22
CA LEU A 117 1.78 -0.40 -19.75
C LEU A 117 3.08 0.15 -19.14
N ALA A 118 2.95 1.14 -18.26
CA ALA A 118 4.05 1.65 -17.43
C ALA A 118 4.04 1.02 -16.04
N ALA A 119 2.86 0.99 -15.40
CA ALA A 119 2.62 0.45 -14.06
C ALA A 119 1.11 0.26 -13.82
N LEU A 120 0.74 -0.49 -12.79
CA LEU A 120 -0.62 -0.54 -12.26
C LEU A 120 -0.68 -0.01 -10.83
N GLU A 121 -1.87 0.41 -10.43
CA GLU A 121 -2.19 0.74 -9.04
C GLU A 121 -3.54 0.17 -8.65
N TYR A 122 -3.66 -0.37 -7.43
CA TYR A 122 -4.94 -0.73 -6.84
C TYR A 122 -5.11 -0.08 -5.47
N GLN A 123 -6.37 0.12 -5.09
CA GLN A 123 -6.78 0.61 -3.78
C GLN A 123 -7.82 -0.30 -3.18
N ILE A 124 -7.79 -0.47 -1.86
CA ILE A 124 -8.83 -1.15 -1.09
C ILE A 124 -9.45 -0.13 -0.13
N ALA A 125 -10.78 -0.10 -0.10
CA ALA A 125 -11.55 0.78 0.78
C ALA A 125 -12.66 0.04 1.54
N LYS A 126 -13.10 0.64 2.64
CA LYS A 126 -14.27 0.20 3.42
C LYS A 126 -15.61 0.62 2.81
N ASP A 127 -15.59 1.65 1.96
CA ASP A 127 -16.76 2.21 1.30
C ASP A 127 -16.55 2.26 -0.22
N PRO A 128 -17.56 1.90 -1.04
CA PRO A 128 -17.43 1.90 -2.50
C PRO A 128 -17.25 3.28 -3.14
N ALA A 129 -17.38 4.37 -2.37
CA ALA A 129 -17.09 5.72 -2.84
C ALA A 129 -15.58 6.03 -2.88
N PHE A 130 -14.73 5.25 -2.20
CA PHE A 130 -13.28 5.47 -2.10
C PHE A 130 -12.90 6.91 -1.74
N LYS A 131 -13.52 7.45 -0.69
CA LYS A 131 -13.03 8.69 -0.06
C LYS A 131 -11.71 8.40 0.65
N ASP A 132 -10.87 9.42 0.79
CA ASP A 132 -9.52 9.26 1.35
C ASP A 132 -9.53 8.63 2.75
N GLU A 133 -10.53 8.94 3.58
CA GLU A 133 -10.71 8.36 4.92
C GLU A 133 -11.08 6.86 4.94
N ASP A 134 -11.63 6.35 3.83
CA ASP A 134 -12.09 4.96 3.71
C ASP A 134 -11.05 4.06 3.04
N ILE A 135 -10.04 4.63 2.38
CA ILE A 135 -8.94 3.91 1.75
C ILE A 135 -8.01 3.38 2.84
N ILE A 136 -7.95 2.06 2.97
CA ILE A 136 -7.15 1.37 3.99
C ILE A 136 -5.88 0.76 3.42
N TYR A 137 -5.78 0.67 2.09
CA TYR A 137 -4.60 0.15 1.42
C TYR A 137 -4.50 0.72 -0.01
N SER A 138 -3.26 1.00 -0.44
CA SER A 138 -2.94 1.36 -1.82
C SER A 138 -1.58 0.78 -2.18
N LYS A 139 -1.45 0.26 -3.41
CA LYS A 139 -0.17 -0.20 -3.96
C LYS A 139 -0.02 0.30 -5.38
N VAL A 140 1.07 1.02 -5.63
CA VAL A 140 1.48 1.51 -6.95
C VAL A 140 2.67 0.69 -7.44
N GLY A 141 2.74 0.42 -8.74
CA GLY A 141 3.90 -0.23 -9.35
C GLY A 141 3.91 -1.76 -9.23
N PHE A 142 2.75 -2.38 -8.98
CA PHE A 142 2.64 -3.84 -9.09
C PHE A 142 2.39 -4.20 -10.57
N SER A 143 3.09 -5.22 -11.06
CA SER A 143 3.15 -5.61 -12.48
C SER A 143 3.79 -4.57 -13.43
N ASP A 144 4.74 -5.05 -14.23
CA ASP A 144 5.43 -4.29 -15.28
C ASP A 144 5.11 -4.86 -16.67
N VAL A 145 6.04 -4.72 -17.63
CA VAL A 145 5.93 -5.27 -19.00
C VAL A 145 5.68 -6.80 -19.04
N ASN A 146 5.96 -7.52 -17.96
CA ASN A 146 5.69 -8.96 -17.80
C ASN A 146 4.36 -9.20 -17.09
N TYR A 147 3.29 -8.60 -17.61
CA TYR A 147 1.94 -8.69 -17.06
C TYR A 147 1.57 -10.11 -16.58
N THR A 148 1.18 -10.22 -15.31
CA THR A 148 0.57 -11.42 -14.73
C THR A 148 -0.90 -11.15 -14.43
N GLN A 149 -1.78 -12.08 -14.77
CA GLN A 149 -3.22 -11.91 -14.54
C GLN A 149 -3.60 -11.88 -13.04
N PHE A 150 -2.76 -12.47 -12.19
CA PHE A 150 -2.99 -12.58 -10.76
C PHE A 150 -1.99 -11.73 -9.97
N GLU A 151 -2.48 -11.05 -8.94
CA GLU A 151 -1.69 -10.31 -7.96
C GLU A 151 -2.05 -10.79 -6.56
N ASN A 152 -1.02 -11.17 -5.78
CA ASN A 152 -1.19 -11.44 -4.35
C ASN A 152 -1.21 -10.10 -3.62
N ILE A 153 -2.33 -9.79 -2.99
CA ILE A 153 -2.50 -8.57 -2.22
C ILE A 153 -1.95 -8.80 -0.83
N ASP A 154 -0.94 -8.01 -0.51
CA ASP A 154 -0.26 -8.06 0.75
C ASP A 154 -1.02 -7.25 1.80
N MET A 155 -1.80 -7.94 2.61
CA MET A 155 -2.55 -7.36 3.72
C MET A 155 -1.76 -7.34 5.03
N ARG A 156 -0.43 -7.58 5.02
CA ARG A 156 0.40 -7.75 6.24
C ARG A 156 0.34 -6.57 7.22
N ASN A 157 0.00 -5.37 6.75
CA ASN A 157 -0.14 -4.17 7.59
C ASN A 157 -1.61 -3.76 7.85
N GLY A 158 -2.58 -4.48 7.28
CA GLY A 158 -4.00 -4.18 7.40
C GLY A 158 -4.61 -4.87 8.60
N ASN A 159 -4.94 -4.12 9.65
CA ASN A 159 -5.85 -4.59 10.71
C ASN A 159 -7.29 -4.66 10.19
N ILE A 160 -7.57 -5.56 9.26
CA ILE A 160 -8.93 -5.77 8.74
C ILE A 160 -9.59 -6.91 9.54
N PRO A 161 -10.72 -6.65 10.20
CA PRO A 161 -11.50 -7.70 10.87
C PRO A 161 -11.97 -8.75 9.87
N ASP A 162 -12.19 -9.98 10.34
CA ASP A 162 -12.76 -11.07 9.53
C ASP A 162 -14.11 -10.70 8.93
N LYS A 163 -14.40 -11.18 7.71
CA LYS A 163 -15.69 -11.00 7.01
C LYS A 163 -16.13 -9.54 6.91
N THR A 164 -15.17 -8.63 6.82
CA THR A 164 -15.46 -7.21 6.59
C THR A 164 -15.67 -7.02 5.10
N PRO A 165 -16.81 -6.45 4.66
CA PRO A 165 -17.00 -6.12 3.26
C PRO A 165 -16.05 -5.00 2.85
N LEU A 166 -15.30 -5.23 1.79
CA LEU A 166 -14.33 -4.32 1.23
C LEU A 166 -14.53 -4.17 -0.27
N TYR A 167 -13.92 -3.13 -0.80
CA TYR A 167 -14.04 -2.75 -2.21
C TYR A 167 -12.64 -2.53 -2.76
N ILE A 168 -12.32 -3.18 -3.88
CA ILE A 168 -11.07 -2.96 -4.60
C ILE A 168 -11.34 -2.31 -5.96
N ARG A 169 -10.47 -1.40 -6.37
CA ARG A 169 -10.42 -0.84 -7.73
C ARG A 169 -8.99 -0.79 -8.23
N ILE A 170 -8.80 -0.81 -9.54
CA ILE A 170 -7.50 -0.79 -10.21
C ILE A 170 -7.46 0.30 -11.27
N ARG A 171 -6.29 0.90 -11.48
CA ARG A 171 -6.01 1.80 -12.60
C ARG A 171 -4.64 1.51 -13.20
N LYS A 172 -4.41 2.05 -14.39
CA LYS A 172 -3.21 1.84 -15.19
C LYS A 172 -2.49 3.15 -15.48
N TYR A 173 -1.17 3.09 -15.41
CA TYR A 173 -0.27 4.12 -15.91
C TYR A 173 0.25 3.69 -17.28
N CYS A 174 0.21 4.61 -18.25
CA CYS A 174 0.59 4.36 -19.64
C CYS A 174 1.81 5.17 -20.09
N ARG A 175 2.63 4.58 -20.98
CA ARG A 175 3.70 5.26 -21.73
C ARG A 175 3.17 5.83 -23.06
N PRO A 176 3.71 6.96 -23.58
CA PRO A 176 4.74 7.80 -22.98
C PRO A 176 4.24 8.61 -21.77
N ASN A 177 2.96 8.97 -21.72
CA ASN A 177 2.29 9.56 -20.56
C ASN A 177 0.80 9.19 -20.58
N GLY A 178 0.19 9.04 -19.42
CA GLY A 178 -1.25 8.84 -19.27
C GLY A 178 -1.60 8.02 -18.04
N ILE A 179 -2.75 8.32 -17.43
CA ILE A 179 -3.34 7.55 -16.35
C ILE A 179 -4.76 7.21 -16.79
N SER A 180 -5.16 5.95 -16.66
CA SER A 180 -6.55 5.57 -16.90
C SER A 180 -7.44 6.10 -15.76
N GLU A 181 -8.74 6.17 -16.02
CA GLU A 181 -9.72 6.21 -14.95
C GLU A 181 -9.56 4.99 -14.03
N TRP A 182 -10.14 5.07 -12.84
CA TRP A 182 -10.32 3.91 -11.99
C TRP A 182 -11.33 2.95 -12.61
N SER A 183 -11.07 1.65 -12.47
CA SER A 183 -12.06 0.63 -12.79
C SER A 183 -13.30 0.76 -11.90
N ASP A 184 -14.40 0.15 -12.34
CA ASP A 184 -15.46 -0.24 -11.40
C ASP A 184 -14.86 -1.05 -10.25
N PHE A 185 -15.47 -0.94 -9.08
CA PHE A 185 -15.02 -1.68 -7.92
C PHE A 185 -15.55 -3.12 -7.93
N VAL A 186 -14.77 -4.02 -7.33
CA VAL A 186 -15.23 -5.36 -6.97
C VAL A 186 -15.36 -5.43 -5.45
N LYS A 187 -16.52 -5.90 -5.00
CA LYS A 187 -16.76 -6.19 -3.58
C LYS A 187 -16.21 -7.56 -3.24
N PHE A 188 -15.54 -7.68 -2.10
CA PHE A 188 -15.14 -8.95 -1.50
C PHE A 188 -15.22 -8.84 0.03
N ASP A 189 -15.35 -9.98 0.71
CA ASP A 189 -15.27 -10.01 2.17
C ASP A 189 -13.84 -10.39 2.56
N SER A 190 -13.22 -9.69 3.52
CA SER A 190 -11.90 -10.07 4.04
C SER A 190 -11.93 -11.43 4.74
N GLY A 191 -10.78 -12.11 4.77
CA GLY A 191 -10.57 -13.31 5.58
C GLY A 191 -9.70 -13.02 6.80
N ILE A 192 -9.64 -13.97 7.72
CA ILE A 192 -8.69 -13.95 8.84
C ILE A 192 -7.29 -14.14 8.28
N TRP A 193 -6.49 -13.07 8.27
CA TRP A 193 -5.06 -13.19 7.96
C TRP A 193 -4.34 -13.87 9.12
N GLY A 194 -3.86 -15.07 8.85
CA GLY A 194 -3.20 -15.91 9.84
C GLY A 194 -4.16 -16.54 10.85
N VAL A 195 -3.58 -17.26 11.79
CA VAL A 195 -4.26 -18.07 12.79
C VAL A 195 -3.74 -17.68 14.15
N GLU A 196 -4.66 -17.41 15.09
CA GLU A 196 -4.25 -17.21 16.48
C GLU A 196 -3.69 -18.52 17.04
N ALA A 197 -2.56 -18.42 17.73
CA ALA A 197 -1.91 -19.54 18.36
C ALA A 197 -1.38 -19.16 19.74
N TYR A 198 -1.31 -20.15 20.63
CA TYR A 198 -0.43 -20.11 21.79
C TYR A 198 0.90 -20.74 21.41
N CYS A 199 1.99 -20.03 21.69
CA CYS A 199 3.35 -20.45 21.45
C CYS A 199 4.08 -20.63 22.78
N LEU A 200 5.00 -21.59 22.85
CA LEU A 200 5.90 -21.80 23.97
C LEU A 200 7.34 -21.78 23.45
N SER A 201 8.21 -21.08 24.16
CA SER A 201 9.62 -20.99 23.80
C SER A 201 10.35 -22.29 24.12
N GLU A 202 11.54 -22.48 23.55
CA GLU A 202 12.39 -23.63 23.91
C GLU A 202 12.84 -23.58 25.37
N VAL A 203 13.06 -22.38 25.92
CA VAL A 203 13.47 -22.22 27.33
C VAL A 203 12.35 -22.62 28.30
N ASP A 204 11.10 -22.52 27.86
CA ASP A 204 9.91 -22.78 28.68
C ASP A 204 9.26 -24.14 28.37
N ASP A 205 9.93 -25.03 27.64
CA ASP A 205 9.36 -26.24 27.03
C ASP A 205 8.70 -27.22 28.01
N LEU A 206 9.10 -27.20 29.29
CA LEU A 206 8.52 -27.99 30.37
C LEU A 206 7.13 -27.51 30.80
N ASN A 207 6.73 -26.28 30.47
CA ASN A 207 5.46 -25.69 30.91
C ASN A 207 4.34 -25.87 29.87
N ARG A 208 4.23 -27.06 29.27
CA ARG A 208 3.28 -27.31 28.16
C ARG A 208 1.81 -27.05 28.50
N ASP A 209 1.40 -27.24 29.75
CA ASP A 209 0.05 -26.89 30.22
C ASP A 209 -0.32 -25.43 29.92
N SER A 210 0.67 -24.53 29.88
CA SER A 210 0.44 -23.12 29.54
C SER A 210 -0.13 -22.92 28.13
N LEU A 211 0.17 -23.82 27.17
CA LEU A 211 -0.44 -23.83 25.84
C LEU A 211 -1.92 -24.21 25.89
N CYS A 212 -2.28 -25.12 26.79
CA CYS A 212 -3.66 -25.60 26.95
C CYS A 212 -4.55 -24.57 27.65
N PHE A 213 -4.02 -23.90 28.67
CA PHE A 213 -4.77 -22.92 29.46
C PHE A 213 -4.58 -21.47 29.03
N GLY A 214 -3.65 -21.20 28.09
CA GLY A 214 -3.35 -19.84 27.63
C GLY A 214 -2.75 -18.96 28.72
N THR A 215 -1.98 -19.54 29.64
CA THR A 215 -1.38 -18.86 30.79
C THR A 215 0.11 -18.58 30.55
N SER A 216 0.71 -17.69 31.32
CA SER A 216 2.17 -17.49 31.27
C SER A 216 2.89 -18.81 31.57
N PRO A 217 3.94 -19.21 30.81
CA PRO A 217 4.70 -18.39 29.84
C PRO A 217 4.25 -18.47 28.38
N ALA A 218 3.09 -19.08 28.07
CA ALA A 218 2.61 -19.13 26.69
C ALA A 218 2.33 -17.73 26.14
N TRP A 219 2.82 -17.47 24.93
CA TRP A 219 2.60 -16.23 24.22
C TRP A 219 1.48 -16.40 23.20
N LYS A 220 0.42 -15.60 23.33
CA LYS A 220 -0.63 -15.51 22.32
C LYS A 220 -0.17 -14.61 21.19
N MET A 221 -0.14 -15.14 19.96
CA MET A 221 0.18 -14.36 18.76
C MET A 221 -0.62 -14.85 17.56
N LYS A 222 -0.62 -14.06 16.47
CA LYS A 222 -1.07 -14.51 15.15
C LYS A 222 0.12 -14.94 14.32
N VAL A 223 -0.03 -16.04 13.58
CA VAL A 223 0.97 -16.58 12.66
C VAL A 223 0.32 -16.98 11.34
N THR A 224 1.10 -17.15 10.28
CA THR A 224 0.65 -17.82 9.04
C THR A 224 1.43 -19.12 8.84
N LEU A 225 0.91 -20.03 8.02
CA LEU A 225 1.54 -21.32 7.73
C LEU A 225 1.75 -21.52 6.23
N SER A 226 2.82 -22.22 5.85
CA SER A 226 3.02 -22.73 4.50
C SER A 226 3.49 -24.19 4.52
N PRO A 227 2.73 -25.16 3.98
CA PRO A 227 1.34 -25.02 3.52
C PRO A 227 0.40 -24.61 4.66
N PHE A 228 -0.78 -24.09 4.33
CA PHE A 228 -1.71 -23.51 5.31
C PHE A 228 -2.17 -24.51 6.39
N ARG A 229 -2.37 -25.78 6.01
CA ARG A 229 -2.80 -26.82 6.93
C ARG A 229 -1.67 -27.21 7.87
N PRO A 230 -1.87 -27.15 9.20
CA PRO A 230 -0.81 -27.49 10.15
C PRO A 230 -0.51 -29.00 10.11
N GLY A 231 0.68 -29.34 9.65
CA GLY A 231 1.19 -30.71 9.60
C GLY A 231 2.71 -30.74 9.57
N ILE A 232 3.28 -31.94 9.70
CA ILE A 232 4.74 -32.13 9.60
C ILE A 232 5.24 -31.57 8.25
N GLY A 233 6.28 -30.75 8.29
CA GLY A 233 6.82 -30.02 7.14
C GLY A 233 6.24 -28.62 6.93
N SER A 234 5.24 -28.20 7.70
CA SER A 234 4.66 -26.85 7.58
C SER A 234 5.52 -25.83 8.29
N LEU A 235 5.78 -24.71 7.62
CA LEU A 235 6.57 -23.59 8.13
C LEU A 235 5.68 -22.55 8.79
N ILE A 236 6.09 -22.04 9.94
CA ILE A 236 5.42 -20.97 10.68
C ILE A 236 6.05 -19.63 10.33
N TYR A 237 5.21 -18.67 9.99
CA TYR A 237 5.61 -17.31 9.67
C TYR A 237 4.96 -16.31 10.62
N LEU A 238 5.66 -15.23 10.90
CA LEU A 238 5.10 -14.04 11.50
C LEU A 238 4.08 -13.43 10.53
N THR A 239 3.18 -12.59 11.04
CA THR A 239 2.18 -11.94 10.18
C THR A 239 2.79 -11.05 9.10
N ASN A 240 4.04 -10.61 9.25
CA ASN A 240 4.81 -9.88 8.24
C ASN A 240 5.43 -10.78 7.13
N GLY A 241 5.17 -12.08 7.15
CA GLY A 241 5.64 -13.04 6.15
C GLY A 241 7.09 -13.50 6.31
N MET A 242 7.79 -13.07 7.36
CA MET A 242 9.10 -13.60 7.72
C MET A 242 8.92 -14.88 8.53
N LEU A 243 9.82 -15.86 8.38
CA LEU A 243 9.80 -17.08 9.18
C LEU A 243 9.82 -16.74 10.67
N ALA A 244 9.07 -17.47 11.49
CA ALA A 244 8.97 -17.24 12.94
C ALA A 244 10.20 -17.79 13.71
N ILE A 245 11.39 -17.39 13.28
CA ILE A 245 12.69 -17.73 13.86
C ILE A 245 13.18 -16.61 14.81
N PRO A 246 14.09 -16.90 15.76
CA PRO A 246 14.51 -15.95 16.79
C PRO A 246 14.93 -14.57 16.26
N ASP A 247 15.70 -14.53 15.17
CA ASP A 247 16.20 -13.28 14.60
C ASP A 247 15.07 -12.40 14.06
N ASN A 248 14.12 -12.99 13.33
CA ASN A 248 12.96 -12.27 12.81
C ASN A 248 12.00 -11.85 13.93
N ILE A 249 11.79 -12.70 14.94
CA ILE A 249 10.98 -12.35 16.12
C ILE A 249 11.61 -11.13 16.82
N ARG A 250 12.94 -11.13 17.00
CA ARG A 250 13.66 -10.04 17.64
C ARG A 250 13.57 -8.73 16.86
N GLU A 251 13.65 -8.80 15.53
CA GLU A 251 13.62 -7.63 14.66
C GLU A 251 12.22 -7.05 14.51
N PHE A 252 11.22 -7.90 14.27
CA PHE A 252 9.90 -7.46 13.81
C PHE A 252 8.81 -7.52 14.89
N GLU A 253 8.97 -8.33 15.94
CA GLU A 253 8.00 -8.46 17.04
C GLU A 253 8.57 -7.85 18.32
N GLN A 254 8.64 -6.52 18.39
CA GLN A 254 9.26 -5.79 19.51
C GLN A 254 8.64 -6.15 20.88
N ASN A 255 7.34 -6.47 20.89
CA ASN A 255 6.59 -6.86 22.09
C ASN A 255 6.66 -8.36 22.43
N ALA A 256 7.37 -9.17 21.64
CA ALA A 256 7.54 -10.59 21.94
C ALA A 256 8.27 -10.78 23.28
N PRO A 257 7.90 -11.79 24.10
CA PRO A 257 8.65 -12.08 25.31
C PRO A 257 10.09 -12.49 24.99
N GLU A 258 11.03 -12.11 25.86
CA GLU A 258 12.47 -12.26 25.61
C GLU A 258 12.91 -13.70 25.34
N ASN A 259 12.23 -14.69 25.91
CA ASN A 259 12.55 -16.10 25.66
C ASN A 259 12.31 -16.49 24.19
N PHE A 260 11.28 -15.94 23.53
CA PHE A 260 11.02 -16.17 22.10
C PHE A 260 12.04 -15.46 21.20
N LYS A 261 12.46 -14.24 21.56
CA LYS A 261 13.52 -13.51 20.82
C LYS A 261 14.88 -14.21 20.86
N LYS A 262 15.13 -15.02 21.91
CA LYS A 262 16.38 -15.77 22.11
C LYS A 262 16.33 -17.17 21.51
N SER A 263 15.22 -17.87 21.71
CA SER A 263 15.13 -19.31 21.49
C SER A 263 14.03 -19.74 20.52
N GLY A 264 13.21 -18.80 20.03
CA GLY A 264 12.18 -19.05 19.04
C GLY A 264 10.97 -19.81 19.61
N ILE A 265 10.16 -20.37 18.71
CA ILE A 265 8.96 -21.15 19.05
C ILE A 265 9.34 -22.63 19.02
N ARG A 266 9.17 -23.32 20.15
CA ARG A 266 9.40 -24.76 20.27
C ARG A 266 8.10 -25.56 20.22
N TRP A 267 7.02 -24.97 20.74
CA TRP A 267 5.69 -25.57 20.68
C TRP A 267 4.68 -24.54 20.24
N ILE A 268 3.69 -24.97 19.46
CA ILE A 268 2.59 -24.14 19.00
C ILE A 268 1.27 -24.91 19.06
N ARG A 269 0.20 -24.20 19.45
CA ARG A 269 -1.18 -24.69 19.47
C ARG A 269 -2.06 -23.66 18.80
N PHE A 270 -2.73 -24.04 17.71
CA PHE A 270 -3.66 -23.17 17.00
C PHE A 270 -5.01 -23.13 17.71
N LEU A 271 -5.62 -21.95 17.80
CA LEU A 271 -6.89 -21.74 18.53
C LEU A 271 -8.12 -21.83 17.63
N ARG A 272 -7.90 -21.85 16.31
CA ARG A 272 -8.96 -22.03 15.31
C ARG A 272 -9.52 -23.45 15.39
N SER A 273 -10.84 -23.57 15.23
CA SER A 273 -11.55 -24.86 15.26
C SER A 273 -12.39 -25.00 14.00
N ASP A 274 -11.92 -25.82 13.06
CA ASP A 274 -12.62 -26.18 11.83
C ASP A 274 -12.12 -27.54 11.31
N SER A 275 -12.44 -27.89 10.05
CA SER A 275 -12.02 -29.17 9.45
C SER A 275 -10.50 -29.30 9.24
N GLU A 276 -9.75 -28.20 9.34
CA GLU A 276 -8.30 -28.17 9.10
C GLU A 276 -7.50 -27.92 10.38
N PHE A 277 -8.08 -27.18 11.32
CA PHE A 277 -7.48 -26.87 12.61
C PHE A 277 -8.20 -27.59 13.75
N ASN A 278 -7.42 -28.36 14.51
CA ASN A 278 -7.88 -28.98 15.75
C ASN A 278 -7.21 -28.27 16.94
N PRO A 279 -7.96 -27.49 17.75
CA PRO A 279 -7.40 -26.77 18.88
C PRO A 279 -7.00 -27.69 20.04
N GLY A 280 -7.24 -29.00 19.97
CA GLY A 280 -6.68 -29.97 20.92
C GLY A 280 -5.24 -30.34 20.62
N LEU A 281 -4.74 -30.13 19.39
CA LEU A 281 -3.41 -30.58 18.98
C LEU A 281 -2.32 -29.57 19.34
N ILE A 282 -1.19 -30.10 19.79
CA ILE A 282 0.05 -29.35 20.04
C ILE A 282 1.08 -29.82 19.02
N TYR A 283 1.78 -28.86 18.41
CA TYR A 283 2.79 -29.11 17.39
C TYR A 283 4.16 -28.75 17.92
N TRP A 284 5.14 -29.62 17.69
CA TRP A 284 6.55 -29.36 17.97
C TRP A 284 7.17 -28.69 16.75
N VAL A 285 7.81 -27.56 17.01
CA VAL A 285 8.43 -26.69 15.99
C VAL A 285 9.94 -26.70 16.22
N ASP A 286 10.71 -26.77 15.14
CA ASP A 286 12.13 -26.46 15.18
C ASP A 286 12.32 -24.94 15.20
N PRO A 287 12.81 -24.33 16.30
CA PRO A 287 12.89 -22.89 16.42
C PRO A 287 13.82 -22.23 15.41
N GLN A 288 14.77 -22.97 14.82
CA GLN A 288 15.74 -22.41 13.87
C GLN A 288 15.18 -22.35 12.44
N SER A 289 14.25 -23.22 12.09
CA SER A 289 13.61 -23.27 10.77
C SER A 289 12.15 -22.83 10.78
N ALA A 290 11.54 -22.73 11.96
CA ALA A 290 10.10 -22.56 12.18
C ALA A 290 9.25 -23.68 11.55
N GLU A 291 9.84 -24.86 11.31
CA GLU A 291 9.16 -26.01 10.72
C GLU A 291 8.50 -26.87 11.80
N ILE A 292 7.24 -27.28 11.59
CA ILE A 292 6.58 -28.31 12.37
C ILE A 292 7.25 -29.65 12.05
N GLN A 293 7.91 -30.28 13.02
CA GLN A 293 8.55 -31.59 12.83
C GLN A 293 7.77 -32.75 13.44
N ARG A 294 6.91 -32.47 14.43
CA ARG A 294 6.13 -33.51 15.11
C ARG A 294 4.77 -32.96 15.57
N ILE A 295 3.76 -33.81 15.54
CA ILE A 295 2.49 -33.58 16.24
C ILE A 295 2.57 -34.35 17.56
N ASP A 296 2.24 -33.69 18.65
CA ASP A 296 2.36 -34.31 19.94
C ASP A 296 1.23 -35.30 20.26
N GLU A 297 1.53 -36.30 21.08
CA GLU A 297 0.57 -37.31 21.52
C GLU A 297 -0.38 -36.78 22.59
N GLU A 298 0.08 -35.81 23.41
CA GLU A 298 -0.75 -35.16 24.41
C GLU A 298 -1.61 -34.07 23.74
N GLN A 299 -2.91 -34.13 24.03
CA GLN A 299 -3.89 -33.16 23.56
C GLN A 299 -4.36 -32.27 24.70
N CYS A 300 -4.65 -31.02 24.39
CA CYS A 300 -5.40 -30.15 25.29
C CYS A 300 -6.88 -30.57 25.26
N TYR A 301 -7.44 -30.86 26.43
CA TYR A 301 -8.86 -31.20 26.63
C TYR A 301 -9.67 -30.03 27.15
#